data_AF-A0AAU9KG06-F1
#
_entry.id   AF-A0AAU9KG06-F1
#
_cell.length_a   1.000
_cell.length_b   1.000
_cell.length_c   1.000
_cell.angle_alpha   90.00
_cell.angle_beta   90.00
_cell.angle_gamma   90.00
#
_symmetry.space_group_name_H-M   'P 1'
#
loop_
_entity.id
_entity.type
_entity.pdbx_description
1 polymer ?
#
loop_
_entity_poly.entity_id
_entity_poly.type
_entity_poly.pdbx_seq_one_letter_code
_entity_poly.pdbx_strand_id
1 'polypeptide(L)'
;MALRVDTERRLAEFFSTAASGELEVENARIALSENRDFDPYSAFKVLDRFSNGYLNYIDIKTFLENNRIFVSSQEIDMLISQYDSDSDGRLVLSDFHQLTLPSTNLVIRDIALNRSGILRLSVDVEFLLVRLLDKEISLQRRLEAIRKDLELFPEFSIIKAFDTIDYPSSGFVTRDKIADFLRKNLISAFSDDIDAILRRFDVDSDERLSYSEFSDAVKATTLTSYTRSPIRESPSRSRRHSSPLRRSQSPTRSPNRSIDSSRFDASITRSPGRSQLLTSSNGFDRSLRSPSGIPEESEIVGVFRQQIDLDRDLESARRDLALCPDFTLIDAFNLFDLNNVGYVTQLEFEDTLRSLRVYPIKDEVSLLFKHYSYVERRLTFTDFCKIVTTKDLEYARLINNRIPQNLPRYERQRTFSLSTENLLSRVMKLNLENETVAESLRQKLERRPLFSKTDAFQSVDRDRNGYITFNEFENLLQDYGIYVSRKDVENLMERYDKDKDGRVSYSEFLNEVTPKSPRKY
;
A
#
# COMPACT_ATOMS: atom_id res chain seq x y z
N MET A 1 -25.43 4.24 18.87
CA MET A 1 -26.14 4.52 17.60
C MET A 1 -25.19 4.09 16.49
N ALA A 2 -25.59 3.13 15.65
CA ALA A 2 -24.69 2.51 14.67
C ALA A 2 -24.21 3.51 13.60
N LEU A 3 -23.02 3.27 13.04
CA LEU A 3 -22.54 4.00 11.86
C LEU A 3 -23.52 3.81 10.69
N ARG A 4 -23.55 4.79 9.77
CA ARG A 4 -24.24 4.59 8.49
C ARG A 4 -23.50 3.55 7.67
N VAL A 5 -24.25 2.86 6.81
CA VAL A 5 -23.74 1.76 5.99
C VAL A 5 -22.51 2.17 5.17
N ASP A 6 -22.50 3.37 4.59
CA ASP A 6 -21.36 3.84 3.78
C ASP A 6 -20.09 4.05 4.62
N THR A 7 -20.22 4.65 5.80
CA THR A 7 -19.12 4.89 6.76
C THR A 7 -18.63 3.59 7.37
N GLU A 8 -19.55 2.66 7.67
CA GLU A 8 -19.23 1.31 8.13
C GLU A 8 -18.43 0.53 7.07
N ARG A 9 -18.86 0.61 5.81
CA ARG A 9 -18.17 -0.04 4.69
C ARG A 9 -16.78 0.54 4.44
N ARG A 10 -16.61 1.87 4.56
CA ARG A 10 -15.29 2.52 4.44
C ARG A 10 -14.36 2.11 5.58
N LEU A 11 -14.89 1.91 6.79
CA LEU A 11 -14.13 1.36 7.91
C LEU A 11 -13.77 -0.12 7.69
N ALA A 12 -14.65 -0.92 7.09
CA ALA A 12 -14.33 -2.30 6.72
C ALA A 12 -13.23 -2.36 5.64
N GLU A 13 -13.26 -1.43 4.69
CA GLU A 13 -12.21 -1.26 3.68
C GLU A 13 -10.86 -0.88 4.30
N PHE A 14 -10.84 -0.05 5.34
CA PHE A 14 -9.63 0.25 6.12
C PHE A 14 -8.96 -1.04 6.64
N PHE A 15 -9.73 -1.90 7.30
CA PHE A 15 -9.23 -3.16 7.84
C PHE A 15 -8.79 -4.14 6.73
N SER A 16 -9.54 -4.23 5.63
CA SER A 16 -9.16 -5.05 4.47
C SER A 16 -7.86 -4.57 3.82
N THR A 17 -7.67 -3.25 3.72
CA THR A 17 -6.45 -2.63 3.21
C THR A 17 -5.27 -2.89 4.13
N ALA A 18 -5.48 -2.80 5.45
CA ALA A 18 -4.46 -3.13 6.44
C ALA A 18 -4.04 -4.61 6.36
N ALA A 19 -5.01 -5.53 6.26
CA ALA A 19 -4.76 -6.95 6.13
C ALA A 19 -3.91 -7.27 4.89
N SER A 20 -4.40 -6.91 3.71
CA SER A 20 -3.73 -7.20 2.43
C SER A 20 -2.37 -6.52 2.34
N GLY A 21 -2.26 -5.29 2.82
CA GLY A 21 -1.00 -4.55 2.86
C GLY A 21 0.03 -5.15 3.80
N GLU A 22 -0.35 -5.49 5.03
CA GLU A 22 0.60 -6.06 6.00
C GLU A 22 1.06 -7.46 5.55
N LEU A 23 0.22 -8.22 4.85
CA LEU A 23 0.64 -9.46 4.20
C LEU A 23 1.69 -9.21 3.10
N GLU A 24 1.56 -8.15 2.30
CA GLU A 24 2.58 -7.79 1.30
C GLU A 24 3.89 -7.37 1.95
N VAL A 25 3.82 -6.54 3.00
CA VAL A 25 5.00 -6.11 3.75
C VAL A 25 5.68 -7.32 4.40
N GLU A 26 4.93 -8.20 5.05
CA GLU A 26 5.48 -9.40 5.68
C GLU A 26 6.14 -10.34 4.66
N ASN A 27 5.54 -10.53 3.49
CA ASN A 27 6.16 -11.29 2.39
C ASN A 27 7.46 -10.63 1.91
N ALA A 28 7.53 -9.30 1.86
CA ALA A 28 8.76 -8.58 1.55
C ALA A 28 9.83 -8.75 2.65
N ARG A 29 9.45 -8.74 3.93
CA ARG A 29 10.36 -9.03 5.07
C ARG A 29 10.91 -10.46 4.98
N ILE A 30 10.06 -11.44 4.66
CA ILE A 30 10.47 -12.84 4.45
C ILE A 30 11.48 -12.92 3.31
N ALA A 31 11.15 -12.39 2.13
CA ALA A 31 12.04 -12.46 0.96
C ALA A 31 13.39 -11.77 1.20
N LEU A 32 13.39 -10.62 1.88
CA LEU A 32 14.61 -9.94 2.31
C LEU A 32 15.45 -10.83 3.24
N SER A 33 14.79 -11.48 4.21
CA SER A 33 15.46 -12.32 5.21
C SER A 33 15.90 -13.68 4.68
N GLU A 34 15.25 -14.22 3.65
CA GLU A 34 15.67 -15.43 2.94
C GLU A 34 16.98 -15.23 2.16
N ASN A 35 17.23 -14.01 1.68
CA ASN A 35 18.47 -13.70 1.00
C ASN A 35 19.66 -13.90 1.95
N ARG A 36 20.58 -14.80 1.60
CA ARG A 36 21.72 -15.19 2.45
C ARG A 36 22.69 -14.04 2.73
N ASP A 37 22.72 -13.03 1.87
CA ASP A 37 23.58 -11.87 2.00
C ASP A 37 22.95 -10.76 2.86
N PHE A 38 21.68 -10.88 3.22
CA PHE A 38 21.03 -9.90 4.09
C PHE A 38 21.45 -10.10 5.54
N ASP A 39 22.12 -9.10 6.10
CA ASP A 39 22.38 -8.93 7.52
C ASP A 39 21.73 -7.61 7.99
N PRO A 40 20.75 -7.65 8.92
CA PRO A 40 20.04 -6.46 9.38
C PRO A 40 20.96 -5.37 9.94
N TYR A 41 22.03 -5.76 10.63
CA TYR A 41 22.97 -4.81 11.22
C TYR A 41 23.80 -4.07 10.16
N SER A 42 24.30 -4.81 9.16
CA SER A 42 25.02 -4.22 8.03
C SER A 42 24.12 -3.32 7.20
N ALA A 43 22.87 -3.74 6.94
CA ALA A 43 21.88 -2.91 6.24
C ALA A 43 21.62 -1.60 6.99
N PHE A 44 21.37 -1.68 8.30
CA PHE A 44 21.19 -0.51 9.15
C PHE A 44 22.38 0.46 9.07
N LYS A 45 23.61 -0.06 9.15
CA LYS A 45 24.82 0.76 9.04
C LYS A 45 25.01 1.44 7.69
N VAL A 46 24.59 0.78 6.61
CA VAL A 46 24.66 1.37 5.26
C VAL A 46 23.65 2.51 5.11
N LEU A 47 22.48 2.37 5.73
CA LEU A 47 21.47 3.43 5.80
C LEU A 47 21.87 4.57 6.73
N ASP A 48 22.48 4.27 7.89
CA ASP A 48 22.97 5.27 8.87
C ASP A 48 24.25 5.94 8.37
N ARG A 49 24.08 6.81 7.37
CA ARG A 49 25.16 7.48 6.64
C ARG A 49 26.10 8.27 7.56
N PHE A 50 25.55 8.82 8.63
CA PHE A 50 26.28 9.63 9.59
C PHE A 50 26.81 8.83 10.78
N SER A 51 26.50 7.52 10.85
CA SER A 51 26.89 6.63 11.96
C SER A 51 26.43 7.16 13.31
N ASN A 52 25.23 7.74 13.35
CA ASN A 52 24.65 8.34 14.55
C ASN A 52 24.00 7.29 15.47
N GLY A 53 23.86 6.04 15.00
CA GLY A 53 23.21 4.94 15.72
C GLY A 53 21.69 4.90 15.58
N TYR A 54 21.13 5.72 14.69
CA TYR A 54 19.70 5.81 14.38
C TYR A 54 19.49 6.26 12.94
N LEU A 55 18.39 5.84 12.33
CA LEU A 55 17.94 6.34 11.04
C LEU A 55 16.96 7.48 11.24
N ASN A 56 17.17 8.58 10.55
CA ASN A 56 16.23 9.70 10.52
C ASN A 56 15.65 9.89 9.10
N TYR A 57 14.78 10.89 8.98
CA TYR A 57 14.18 11.33 7.73
C TYR A 57 15.17 11.41 6.55
N ILE A 58 16.34 12.02 6.76
CA ILE A 58 17.33 12.27 5.73
C ILE A 58 17.95 10.96 5.24
N ASP A 59 18.19 10.01 6.13
CA ASP A 59 18.81 8.73 5.79
C ASP A 59 17.90 7.91 4.87
N ILE A 60 16.63 7.76 5.26
CA ILE A 60 15.63 7.02 4.48
C ILE A 60 15.37 7.72 3.13
N LYS A 61 15.20 9.04 3.15
CA LYS A 61 14.98 9.83 1.92
C LYS A 61 16.11 9.66 0.93
N THR A 62 17.35 9.83 1.39
CA THR A 62 18.53 9.74 0.54
C THR A 62 18.67 8.34 -0.06
N PHE A 63 18.41 7.29 0.73
CA PHE A 63 18.47 5.91 0.25
C PHE A 63 17.45 5.62 -0.86
N LEU A 64 16.21 6.07 -0.68
CA LEU A 64 15.15 5.91 -1.67
C LEU A 64 15.40 6.73 -2.94
N GLU A 65 15.82 7.99 -2.80
CA GLU A 65 16.13 8.87 -3.95
C GLU A 65 17.31 8.34 -4.77
N ASN A 66 18.35 7.81 -4.12
CA ASN A 66 19.47 7.14 -4.81
C ASN A 66 19.01 5.93 -5.64
N ASN A 67 17.95 5.26 -5.18
CA ASN A 67 17.30 4.15 -5.86
C ASN A 67 16.13 4.59 -6.77
N ARG A 68 16.04 5.88 -7.08
CA ARG A 68 15.04 6.49 -7.98
C ARG A 68 13.58 6.35 -7.50
N ILE A 69 13.38 6.20 -6.20
CA ILE A 69 12.06 6.27 -5.56
C ILE A 69 11.90 7.65 -4.95
N PHE A 70 10.95 8.42 -5.48
CA PHE A 70 10.63 9.75 -4.98
C PHE A 70 9.44 9.69 -4.03
N VAL A 71 9.67 10.11 -2.80
CA VAL A 71 8.69 10.07 -1.70
C VAL A 71 8.57 11.44 -1.06
N SER A 72 7.35 11.80 -0.68
CA SER A 72 7.04 13.04 0.01
C SER A 72 7.54 13.03 1.45
N SER A 73 7.64 14.20 2.09
CA SER A 73 8.05 14.26 3.48
C SER A 73 7.07 13.55 4.41
N GLN A 74 5.78 13.74 4.16
CA GLN A 74 4.70 13.09 4.91
C GLN A 74 4.77 11.56 4.82
N GLU A 75 5.11 10.99 3.67
CA GLU A 75 5.24 9.53 3.50
C GLU A 75 6.36 8.94 4.36
N ILE A 76 7.51 9.61 4.45
CA ILE A 76 8.61 9.17 5.31
C ILE A 76 8.26 9.34 6.79
N ASP A 77 7.61 10.45 7.16
CA ASP A 77 7.21 10.68 8.55
C ASP A 77 6.20 9.63 9.03
N MET A 78 5.25 9.22 8.18
CA MET A 78 4.31 8.13 8.47
C MET A 78 5.02 6.77 8.60
N LEU A 79 6.01 6.50 7.74
CA LEU A 79 6.84 5.30 7.84
C LEU A 79 7.60 5.26 9.17
N ILE A 80 8.28 6.35 9.55
CA ILE A 80 9.05 6.41 10.81
C ILE A 80 8.09 6.24 12.00
N SER A 81 7.00 7.00 12.02
CA SER A 81 6.02 6.97 13.13
C SER A 81 5.40 5.60 13.36
N GLN A 82 5.35 4.73 12.34
CA GLN A 82 4.83 3.37 12.47
C GLN A 82 5.72 2.45 13.32
N TYR A 83 7.04 2.67 13.30
CA TYR A 83 8.02 1.78 13.92
C TYR A 83 8.80 2.44 15.06
N ASP A 84 8.71 3.76 15.18
CA ASP A 84 9.33 4.54 16.24
C ASP A 84 8.66 4.26 17.60
N SER A 85 9.30 3.37 18.36
CA SER A 85 8.77 2.86 19.63
C SER A 85 8.77 3.92 20.76
N ASP A 86 9.60 4.97 20.68
CA ASP A 86 9.72 6.01 21.70
C ASP A 86 9.26 7.40 21.26
N SER A 87 8.80 7.50 20.00
CA SER A 87 8.22 8.70 19.39
C SER A 87 9.20 9.88 19.33
N ASP A 88 10.50 9.61 19.23
CA ASP A 88 11.55 10.63 19.13
C ASP A 88 11.83 11.12 17.69
N GLY A 89 11.15 10.51 16.71
CA GLY A 89 11.27 10.75 15.28
C GLY A 89 12.44 10.01 14.63
N ARG A 90 12.96 8.96 15.25
CA ARG A 90 14.13 8.21 14.79
C ARG A 90 13.88 6.71 14.90
N LEU A 91 14.54 5.94 14.05
CA LEU A 91 14.50 4.48 14.11
C LEU A 91 15.85 3.96 14.61
N VAL A 92 15.87 3.40 15.81
CA VAL A 92 17.05 2.68 16.30
C VAL A 92 17.07 1.26 15.72
N LEU A 93 18.15 0.51 15.95
CA LEU A 93 18.30 -0.83 15.38
C LEU A 93 17.14 -1.79 15.76
N SER A 94 16.56 -1.65 16.96
CA SER A 94 15.40 -2.45 17.34
C SER A 94 14.15 -2.14 16.53
N ASP A 95 13.94 -0.88 16.13
CA ASP A 95 12.83 -0.48 15.28
C ASP A 95 13.08 -0.92 13.84
N PHE A 96 14.33 -0.81 13.39
CA PHE A 96 14.75 -1.34 12.10
C PHE A 96 14.55 -2.86 12.00
N HIS A 97 14.75 -3.61 13.09
CA HIS A 97 14.40 -5.03 13.15
C HIS A 97 12.90 -5.27 13.02
N GLN A 98 12.04 -4.42 13.57
CA GLN A 98 10.58 -4.53 13.40
C GLN A 98 10.18 -4.24 11.94
N LEU A 99 10.82 -3.24 11.32
CA LEU A 99 10.61 -2.89 9.93
C LEU A 99 11.04 -4.00 8.97
N THR A 100 12.21 -4.62 9.18
CA THR A 100 12.88 -5.46 8.17
C THR A 100 12.76 -6.97 8.36
N LEU A 101 12.57 -7.45 9.59
CA LEU A 101 12.58 -8.89 9.88
C LEU A 101 11.16 -9.46 9.99
N PRO A 102 10.93 -10.67 9.47
CA PRO A 102 9.61 -11.28 9.50
C PRO A 102 9.13 -11.52 10.93
N SER A 103 7.82 -11.42 11.10
CA SER A 103 7.10 -11.68 12.35
C SER A 103 6.45 -13.07 12.35
N THR A 104 6.14 -13.60 11.17
CA THR A 104 5.46 -14.89 10.98
C THR A 104 6.44 -16.06 10.90
N ASN A 105 7.63 -15.85 10.31
CA ASN A 105 8.65 -16.88 10.18
C ASN A 105 9.84 -16.63 11.13
N LEU A 106 9.69 -17.09 12.38
CA LEU A 106 10.70 -16.91 13.43
C LEU A 106 12.02 -17.64 13.13
N VAL A 107 11.99 -18.71 12.34
CA VAL A 107 13.20 -19.45 11.94
C VAL A 107 14.06 -18.61 11.01
N ILE A 108 13.45 -18.06 9.96
CA ILE A 108 14.16 -17.18 9.01
C ILE A 108 14.63 -15.91 9.72
N ARG A 109 13.82 -15.36 10.63
CA ARG A 109 14.19 -14.23 11.48
C ARG A 109 15.48 -14.51 12.27
N ASP A 110 15.54 -15.64 12.98
CA ASP A 110 16.70 -16.01 13.78
C ASP A 110 17.94 -16.29 12.92
N ILE A 111 17.76 -16.93 11.75
CA ILE A 111 18.84 -17.12 10.77
C ILE A 111 19.42 -15.77 10.34
N ALA A 112 18.57 -14.81 9.96
CA ALA A 112 19.02 -13.49 9.50
C ALA A 112 19.77 -12.73 10.59
N LEU A 113 19.30 -12.78 11.85
CA LEU A 113 19.94 -12.14 13.00
C LEU A 113 21.32 -12.72 13.36
N ASN A 114 21.56 -13.99 13.04
CA ASN A 114 22.81 -14.69 13.34
C ASN A 114 23.86 -14.60 12.22
N ARG A 115 23.58 -13.90 11.12
CA ARG A 115 24.54 -13.73 10.02
C ARG A 115 25.67 -12.79 10.43
N SER A 116 26.90 -13.18 10.13
CA SER A 116 28.07 -12.33 10.31
C SER A 116 28.23 -11.42 9.09
N GLY A 117 28.04 -10.12 9.30
CA GLY A 117 27.84 -9.10 8.28
C GLY A 117 28.93 -8.92 7.21
N ILE A 118 28.50 -8.34 6.09
CA ILE A 118 29.32 -7.89 4.96
C ILE A 118 29.27 -6.36 4.95
N LEU A 119 30.42 -5.69 4.75
CA LEU A 119 30.53 -4.22 4.81
C LEU A 119 29.77 -3.45 3.70
N ARG A 120 29.13 -4.16 2.75
CA ARG A 120 28.39 -3.56 1.63
C ARG A 120 27.15 -4.40 1.34
N LEU A 121 26.02 -3.74 1.09
CA LEU A 121 24.82 -4.42 0.60
C LEU A 121 25.07 -4.94 -0.82
N SER A 122 24.72 -6.19 -1.07
CA SER A 122 24.64 -6.70 -2.43
C SER A 122 23.50 -5.99 -3.18
N VAL A 123 23.59 -5.94 -4.50
CA VAL A 123 22.56 -5.29 -5.34
C VAL A 123 21.18 -5.91 -5.08
N ASP A 124 21.13 -7.23 -4.85
CA ASP A 124 19.90 -7.95 -4.57
C ASP A 124 19.30 -7.56 -3.21
N VAL A 125 20.14 -7.42 -2.17
CA VAL A 125 19.68 -7.00 -0.84
C VAL A 125 19.21 -5.54 -0.87
N GLU A 126 19.94 -4.67 -1.56
CA GLU A 126 19.54 -3.27 -1.76
C GLU A 126 18.18 -3.19 -2.46
N PHE A 127 18.00 -3.93 -3.55
CA PHE A 127 16.72 -4.03 -4.26
C PHE A 127 15.58 -4.54 -3.35
N LEU A 128 15.81 -5.61 -2.58
CA LEU A 128 14.80 -6.17 -1.68
C LEU A 128 14.43 -5.21 -0.55
N LEU A 129 15.40 -4.45 -0.04
CA LEU A 129 15.19 -3.45 1.00
C LEU A 129 14.41 -2.25 0.46
N VAL A 130 14.75 -1.78 -0.74
CA VAL A 130 13.98 -0.75 -1.46
C VAL A 130 12.54 -1.22 -1.69
N ARG A 131 12.35 -2.47 -2.13
CA ARG A 131 11.02 -3.05 -2.33
C ARG A 131 10.21 -3.09 -1.03
N LEU A 132 10.83 -3.50 0.08
CA LEU A 132 10.16 -3.50 1.38
C LEU A 132 9.71 -2.10 1.80
N LEU A 133 10.60 -1.10 1.69
CA LEU A 133 10.27 0.29 2.03
C LEU A 133 9.16 0.85 1.12
N ASP A 134 9.19 0.55 -0.18
CA ASP A 134 8.16 0.97 -1.12
C ASP A 134 6.79 0.36 -0.78
N LYS A 135 6.75 -0.93 -0.42
CA LYS A 135 5.53 -1.60 0.03
C LYS A 135 4.97 -1.00 1.31
N GLU A 136 5.83 -0.71 2.27
CA GLU A 136 5.47 -0.10 3.54
C GLU A 136 4.92 1.32 3.35
N ILE A 137 5.57 2.15 2.51
CA ILE A 137 5.11 3.50 2.18
C ILE A 137 3.79 3.46 1.41
N SER A 138 3.65 2.54 0.44
CA SER A 138 2.39 2.39 -0.30
C SER A 138 1.24 1.99 0.63
N LEU A 139 1.48 1.11 1.61
CA LEU A 139 0.49 0.77 2.62
C LEU A 139 0.10 1.98 3.47
N GLN A 140 1.06 2.73 4.00
CA GLN A 140 0.77 3.93 4.79
C GLN A 140 -0.04 4.96 4.01
N ARG A 141 0.31 5.18 2.73
CA ARG A 141 -0.43 6.08 1.85
C ARG A 141 -1.88 5.65 1.66
N ARG A 142 -2.14 4.35 1.44
CA ARG A 142 -3.51 3.81 1.27
C ARG A 142 -4.32 3.91 2.55
N LEU A 143 -3.73 3.57 3.71
CA LEU A 143 -4.40 3.71 5.00
C LEU A 143 -4.71 5.18 5.30
N GLU A 144 -3.75 6.09 5.09
CA GLU A 144 -3.95 7.52 5.32
C GLU A 144 -5.04 8.13 4.43
N ALA A 145 -5.15 7.67 3.18
CA ALA A 145 -6.25 8.08 2.31
C ALA A 145 -7.61 7.68 2.89
N ILE A 146 -7.75 6.45 3.40
CA ILE A 146 -8.99 5.98 4.01
C ILE A 146 -9.29 6.72 5.32
N ARG A 147 -8.27 6.99 6.16
CA ARG A 147 -8.42 7.76 7.41
C ARG A 147 -8.97 9.17 7.13
N LYS A 148 -8.40 9.87 6.15
CA LYS A 148 -8.88 11.19 5.73
C LYS A 148 -10.32 11.14 5.21
N ASP A 149 -10.64 10.13 4.41
CA ASP A 149 -12.01 9.95 3.90
C ASP A 149 -13.01 9.67 5.03
N LEU A 150 -12.62 8.90 6.05
CA LEU A 150 -13.45 8.63 7.22
C LEU A 150 -13.79 9.92 7.98
N GLU A 151 -12.82 10.83 8.14
CA GLU A 151 -13.02 12.12 8.82
C GLU A 151 -13.97 13.07 8.08
N LEU A 152 -14.20 12.87 6.77
CA LEU A 152 -15.15 13.67 6.00
C LEU A 152 -16.62 13.29 6.28
N PHE A 153 -16.88 12.11 6.83
CA PHE A 153 -18.24 11.68 7.16
C PHE A 153 -18.73 12.40 8.43
N PRO A 154 -19.83 13.20 8.37
CA PRO A 154 -20.26 14.04 9.49
C PRO A 154 -20.60 13.27 10.77
N GLU A 155 -21.03 12.01 10.65
CA GLU A 155 -21.38 11.17 11.79
C GLU A 155 -20.19 10.38 12.36
N PHE A 156 -19.07 10.35 11.64
CA PHE A 156 -17.91 9.56 12.01
C PHE A 156 -17.30 10.08 13.31
N SER A 157 -17.08 9.14 14.21
CA SER A 157 -16.21 9.34 15.36
C SER A 157 -15.54 8.02 15.68
N ILE A 158 -14.31 8.10 16.17
CA ILE A 158 -13.52 6.92 16.55
C ILE A 158 -14.27 6.07 17.58
N ILE A 159 -14.96 6.71 18.54
CA ILE A 159 -15.79 6.03 19.55
C ILE A 159 -16.90 5.21 18.89
N LYS A 160 -17.66 5.80 17.96
CA LYS A 160 -18.73 5.06 17.26
C LYS A 160 -18.18 3.95 16.38
N ALA A 161 -17.04 4.17 15.74
CA ALA A 161 -16.36 3.17 14.93
C ALA A 161 -15.93 1.97 15.78
N PHE A 162 -15.31 2.23 16.93
CA PHE A 162 -14.94 1.21 17.91
C PHE A 162 -16.17 0.43 18.40
N ASP A 163 -17.20 1.14 18.89
CA ASP A 163 -18.43 0.53 19.41
C ASP A 163 -19.19 -0.30 18.35
N THR A 164 -19.04 0.05 17.07
CA THR A 164 -19.68 -0.70 15.96
C THR A 164 -19.03 -2.07 15.77
N ILE A 165 -17.74 -2.20 16.03
CA ILE A 165 -16.97 -3.45 15.93
C ILE A 165 -16.99 -4.21 17.26
N ASP A 166 -16.88 -3.48 18.38
CA ASP A 166 -16.98 -4.00 19.74
C ASP A 166 -18.44 -4.31 20.13
N TYR A 167 -19.11 -5.19 19.37
CA TYR A 167 -20.48 -5.64 19.68
C TYR A 167 -20.55 -7.17 19.87
N PRO A 168 -21.13 -7.67 20.98
CA PRO A 168 -21.51 -6.92 22.19
C PRO A 168 -20.28 -6.34 22.89
N SER A 169 -20.43 -5.18 23.52
CA SER A 169 -19.31 -4.40 24.08
C SER A 169 -18.54 -5.16 25.16
N SER A 170 -17.27 -5.46 24.86
CA SER A 170 -16.33 -6.03 25.82
C SER A 170 -15.19 -5.08 26.18
N GLY A 171 -15.13 -3.89 25.57
CA GLY A 171 -14.06 -2.92 25.73
C GLY A 171 -12.81 -3.21 24.90
N PHE A 172 -12.85 -4.25 24.07
CA PHE A 172 -11.75 -4.72 23.24
C PHE A 172 -12.29 -5.29 21.94
N VAL A 173 -11.61 -5.00 20.83
CA VAL A 173 -11.90 -5.60 19.53
C VAL A 173 -11.01 -6.84 19.36
N THR A 174 -11.62 -8.03 19.42
CA THR A 174 -10.93 -9.31 19.30
C THR A 174 -10.92 -9.83 17.85
N ARG A 175 -10.13 -10.87 17.58
CA ARG A 175 -10.10 -11.59 16.29
C ARG A 175 -11.50 -11.87 15.72
N ASP A 176 -12.36 -12.49 16.53
CA ASP A 176 -13.71 -12.88 16.11
C ASP A 176 -14.57 -11.67 15.73
N LYS A 177 -14.42 -10.55 16.46
CA LYS A 177 -15.17 -9.32 16.19
C LYS A 177 -14.75 -8.65 14.90
N ILE A 178 -13.45 -8.64 14.60
CA ILE A 178 -12.93 -8.15 13.31
C ILE A 178 -13.47 -9.03 12.18
N ALA A 179 -13.42 -10.35 12.33
CA ALA A 179 -13.90 -11.29 11.32
C ALA A 179 -15.41 -11.14 11.06
N ASP A 180 -16.23 -11.02 12.11
CA ASP A 180 -17.67 -10.82 11.99
C ASP A 180 -18.01 -9.46 11.38
N PHE A 181 -17.27 -8.41 11.74
CA PHE A 181 -17.43 -7.08 11.15
C PHE A 181 -17.12 -7.06 9.64
N LEU A 182 -16.02 -7.68 9.23
CA LEU A 182 -15.66 -7.80 7.81
C LEU A 182 -16.70 -8.63 7.05
N ARG A 183 -17.14 -9.77 7.61
CA ARG A 183 -18.18 -10.62 7.01
C ARG A 183 -19.50 -9.86 6.84
N LYS A 184 -19.91 -9.08 7.84
CA LYS A 184 -21.12 -8.23 7.78
C LYS A 184 -21.05 -7.22 6.63
N ASN A 185 -19.86 -6.72 6.33
CA ASN A 185 -19.61 -5.78 5.23
C ASN A 185 -19.25 -6.47 3.90
N LEU A 186 -19.54 -7.77 3.77
CA LEU A 186 -19.32 -8.59 2.57
C LEU A 186 -17.84 -8.72 2.16
N ILE A 187 -16.94 -8.59 3.13
CA ILE A 187 -15.50 -8.83 2.94
C ILE A 187 -15.18 -10.20 3.53
N SER A 188 -14.68 -11.10 2.67
CA SER A 188 -14.20 -12.41 3.12
C SER A 188 -12.76 -12.30 3.60
N ALA A 189 -12.57 -12.39 4.92
CA ALA A 189 -11.26 -12.41 5.55
C ALA A 189 -10.96 -13.80 6.13
N PHE A 190 -9.76 -14.30 5.87
CA PHE A 190 -9.22 -15.53 6.43
C PHE A 190 -8.46 -15.25 7.72
N SER A 191 -8.03 -16.30 8.44
CA SER A 191 -7.25 -16.15 9.68
C SER A 191 -6.01 -15.28 9.46
N ASP A 192 -5.28 -15.51 8.36
CA ASP A 192 -4.07 -14.77 8.03
C ASP A 192 -4.32 -13.26 7.84
N ASP A 193 -5.50 -12.88 7.35
CA ASP A 193 -5.90 -11.48 7.17
C ASP A 193 -6.16 -10.80 8.51
N ILE A 194 -6.84 -11.49 9.43
CA ILE A 194 -7.09 -11.00 10.79
C ILE A 194 -5.77 -10.88 11.56
N ASP A 195 -4.89 -11.87 11.40
CA ASP A 195 -3.57 -11.88 12.03
C ASP A 195 -2.70 -10.74 11.49
N ALA A 196 -2.83 -10.42 10.19
CA ALA A 196 -2.15 -9.29 9.58
C ALA A 196 -2.66 -7.94 10.13
N ILE A 197 -3.97 -7.79 10.33
CA ILE A 197 -4.56 -6.62 10.99
C ILE A 197 -4.00 -6.46 12.40
N LEU A 198 -4.00 -7.53 13.20
CA LEU A 198 -3.51 -7.48 14.57
C LEU A 198 -2.01 -7.17 14.61
N ARG A 199 -1.17 -7.84 13.82
CA ARG A 199 0.26 -7.50 13.71
C ARG A 199 0.52 -6.02 13.43
N ARG A 200 -0.41 -5.34 12.75
CA ARG A 200 -0.27 -3.94 12.38
C ARG A 200 -0.67 -2.97 13.49
N PHE A 201 -1.69 -3.31 14.27
CA PHE A 201 -2.37 -2.37 15.16
C PHE A 201 -2.30 -2.75 16.64
N ASP A 202 -2.10 -4.02 16.96
CA ASP A 202 -1.89 -4.53 18.32
C ASP A 202 -0.44 -4.26 18.72
N VAL A 203 -0.22 -3.17 19.46
CA VAL A 203 1.10 -2.67 19.80
C VAL A 203 1.67 -3.44 20.99
N ASP A 204 0.82 -3.88 21.91
CA ASP A 204 1.24 -4.63 23.09
C ASP A 204 1.24 -6.16 22.90
N SER A 205 0.81 -6.63 21.73
CA SER A 205 0.78 -8.03 21.30
C SER A 205 -0.10 -8.90 22.20
N ASP A 206 -1.20 -8.35 22.73
CA ASP A 206 -2.14 -9.07 23.57
C ASP A 206 -3.25 -9.83 22.80
N GLU A 207 -3.16 -9.82 21.46
CA GLU A 207 -4.06 -10.40 20.46
C GLU A 207 -5.44 -9.74 20.38
N ARG A 208 -5.56 -8.50 20.86
CA ARG A 208 -6.78 -7.70 20.87
C ARG A 208 -6.42 -6.27 20.50
N LEU A 209 -7.41 -5.48 20.13
CA LEU A 209 -7.24 -4.03 20.01
C LEU A 209 -7.98 -3.34 21.15
N SER A 210 -7.21 -2.67 21.99
CA SER A 210 -7.71 -1.68 22.93
C SER A 210 -8.29 -0.46 22.19
N TYR A 211 -9.10 0.34 22.88
CA TYR A 211 -9.58 1.60 22.31
C TYR A 211 -8.43 2.53 21.91
N SER A 212 -7.33 2.57 22.67
CA SER A 212 -6.15 3.37 22.35
C SER A 212 -5.51 2.93 21.03
N GLU A 213 -5.25 1.63 20.87
CA GLU A 213 -4.65 1.08 19.65
C GLU A 213 -5.55 1.27 18.44
N PHE A 214 -6.85 1.02 18.60
CA PHE A 214 -7.81 1.28 17.55
C PHE A 214 -7.87 2.77 17.18
N SER A 215 -7.86 3.65 18.19
CA SER A 215 -7.88 5.09 17.98
C SER A 215 -6.65 5.56 17.22
N ASP A 216 -5.47 5.09 17.61
CA ASP A 216 -4.21 5.45 16.96
C ASP A 216 -4.14 4.86 15.54
N ALA A 217 -4.69 3.67 15.33
CA ALA A 217 -4.76 3.06 14.00
C ALA A 217 -5.66 3.84 13.03
N VAL A 218 -6.82 4.31 13.48
CA VAL A 218 -7.89 4.87 12.62
C VAL A 218 -7.84 6.39 12.48
N LYS A 219 -7.22 7.11 13.42
CA LYS A 219 -7.12 8.57 13.38
C LYS A 219 -6.21 9.05 12.24
N ALA A 220 -6.63 10.04 11.45
CA ALA A 220 -5.78 10.59 10.40
C ALA A 220 -4.57 11.32 10.98
N THR A 221 -3.45 11.25 10.25
CA THR A 221 -2.20 11.82 10.72
C THR A 221 -2.27 13.35 10.64
N THR A 222 -2.44 14.01 11.79
CA THR A 222 -2.38 15.48 11.90
C THR A 222 -0.92 15.90 12.09
N LEU A 223 -0.16 15.99 11.00
CA LEU A 223 1.20 16.53 11.02
C LEU A 223 1.17 18.04 11.32
N THR A 224 1.11 18.40 12.59
CA THR A 224 1.51 19.74 13.03
C THR A 224 3.03 19.77 13.02
N SER A 225 3.59 20.71 12.25
CA SER A 225 5.01 21.02 12.19
C SER A 225 5.66 20.92 13.56
N TYR A 226 6.65 20.01 13.69
CA TYR A 226 7.50 19.84 14.87
C TYR A 226 8.03 21.18 15.36
N THR A 227 7.33 21.80 16.32
CA THR A 227 7.92 22.83 17.16
C THR A 227 8.62 22.11 18.30
N ARG A 228 9.94 21.94 18.11
CA ARG A 228 10.90 21.55 19.15
C ARG A 228 10.52 22.21 20.47
N SER A 229 10.18 21.39 21.46
CA SER A 229 10.14 21.80 22.86
C SER A 229 11.15 20.95 23.65
N PRO A 230 11.84 21.55 24.64
CA PRO A 230 13.07 21.00 25.19
C PRO A 230 12.84 19.82 26.13
N ILE A 231 13.89 19.01 26.23
CA ILE A 231 14.10 17.83 27.09
C ILE A 231 13.31 17.93 28.39
N ARG A 232 12.35 17.03 28.57
CA ARG A 232 11.65 16.82 29.85
C ARG A 232 12.14 15.50 30.43
N GLU A 233 12.90 15.57 31.52
CA GLU A 233 13.34 14.39 32.27
C GLU A 233 12.13 13.52 32.68
N SER A 234 12.22 12.23 32.40
CA SER A 234 11.17 11.25 32.66
C SER A 234 11.20 10.76 34.11
N PRO A 235 10.06 10.51 34.77
CA PRO A 235 9.99 9.55 35.86
C PRO A 235 9.91 8.14 35.28
N SER A 236 10.80 7.27 35.77
CA SER A 236 10.90 5.84 35.49
C SER A 236 9.56 5.09 35.54
N ARG A 237 9.21 4.39 34.45
CA ARG A 237 8.23 3.30 34.43
C ARG A 237 8.91 1.93 34.25
N SER A 238 8.27 0.95 34.84
CA SER A 238 8.78 -0.32 35.37
C SER A 238 9.27 -1.32 34.34
N ARG A 239 10.23 -2.13 34.81
CA ARG A 239 11.01 -3.15 34.11
C ARG A 239 10.17 -4.17 33.32
N ARG A 240 10.63 -4.38 32.08
CA ARG A 240 10.35 -5.52 31.20
C ARG A 240 10.67 -6.85 31.89
N HIS A 241 9.79 -7.84 31.72
CA HIS A 241 10.11 -9.25 31.94
C HIS A 241 10.62 -9.87 30.64
N SER A 242 11.94 -9.91 30.48
CA SER A 242 12.63 -10.84 29.58
C SER A 242 13.33 -11.88 30.44
N SER A 243 13.21 -13.17 30.09
CA SER A 243 14.07 -14.25 30.62
C SER A 243 13.76 -15.60 29.96
N PRO A 244 14.70 -16.59 29.96
CA PRO A 244 16.13 -16.51 30.34
C PRO A 244 17.06 -17.21 29.28
N LEU A 245 18.34 -16.86 29.09
CA LEU A 245 19.51 -17.31 29.86
C LEU A 245 20.78 -16.82 29.14
N ARG A 246 21.75 -16.21 29.83
CA ARG A 246 23.10 -16.78 30.09
C ARG A 246 23.92 -15.87 31.02
N ARG A 247 24.52 -16.48 32.04
CA ARG A 247 25.38 -15.87 33.07
C ARG A 247 26.85 -15.79 32.62
N SER A 248 27.51 -14.68 32.96
CA SER A 248 28.87 -14.61 33.57
C SER A 248 29.15 -13.14 33.95
N GLN A 249 29.09 -12.75 35.24
CA GLN A 249 30.23 -12.37 36.12
C GLN A 249 31.34 -11.57 35.40
N SER A 250 31.73 -10.34 35.78
CA SER A 250 32.28 -9.91 37.10
C SER A 250 32.19 -8.36 37.32
N PRO A 251 32.91 -7.65 38.24
CA PRO A 251 32.27 -6.79 39.24
C PRO A 251 32.66 -5.28 39.23
N THR A 252 31.77 -4.48 39.82
CA THR A 252 31.95 -3.23 40.60
C THR A 252 33.02 -2.18 40.24
N ARG A 253 32.52 -1.02 39.76
CA ARG A 253 32.51 0.31 40.41
C ARG A 253 33.85 0.94 40.84
N SER A 254 34.16 2.12 40.29
CA SER A 254 34.37 3.37 41.04
C SER A 254 34.41 4.61 40.11
N PRO A 255 33.87 5.78 40.53
CA PRO A 255 33.78 7.00 39.71
C PRO A 255 34.84 8.03 40.11
N ASN A 256 35.16 8.98 39.23
CA ASN A 256 35.48 10.34 39.67
C ASN A 256 35.57 11.42 38.56
N ARG A 257 35.01 12.57 38.95
CA ARG A 257 35.44 13.96 38.69
C ARG A 257 35.00 14.71 37.43
N SER A 258 34.11 15.64 37.73
CA SER A 258 33.87 16.98 37.20
C SER A 258 35.10 17.87 36.97
N ILE A 259 34.97 18.81 36.02
CA ILE A 259 35.45 20.22 35.94
C ILE A 259 34.63 20.80 34.75
N ASP A 260 33.67 21.69 34.91
CA ASP A 260 33.66 23.11 35.31
C ASP A 260 34.19 24.10 34.25
N SER A 261 33.47 25.22 34.17
CA SER A 261 33.72 26.52 33.52
C SER A 261 33.53 26.63 31.99
N SER A 262 33.00 27.72 31.41
CA SER A 262 32.23 28.87 31.89
C SER A 262 31.90 29.73 30.67
N ARG A 263 30.71 30.37 30.68
CA ARG A 263 30.40 31.75 30.22
C ARG A 263 31.04 32.29 28.94
N PHE A 264 30.19 32.76 28.03
CA PHE A 264 30.19 34.17 27.64
C PHE A 264 28.75 34.64 27.37
N ASP A 265 28.45 35.80 27.93
CA ASP A 265 27.19 36.52 27.89
C ASP A 265 27.45 37.83 27.15
N ALA A 266 26.52 38.25 26.28
CA ALA A 266 26.50 39.60 25.73
C ALA A 266 25.08 39.95 25.25
N SER A 267 24.46 40.85 25.99
CA SER A 267 23.17 41.48 25.71
C SER A 267 23.37 43.00 25.63
N ILE A 268 22.77 43.66 24.62
CA ILE A 268 22.52 45.12 24.51
C ILE A 268 21.30 45.26 23.57
N THR A 269 20.06 45.48 24.05
CA THR A 269 19.29 46.77 24.21
C THR A 269 19.25 47.65 22.93
N ARG A 270 18.21 48.39 22.48
CA ARG A 270 16.89 48.88 22.93
C ARG A 270 16.26 49.69 21.73
N SER A 271 15.02 49.44 21.28
CA SER A 271 13.83 50.36 21.35
C SER A 271 13.63 51.32 20.12
N PRO A 272 12.52 52.14 20.01
CA PRO A 272 11.36 51.85 19.13
C PRO A 272 10.86 53.05 18.26
N GLY A 273 9.85 52.85 17.39
CA GLY A 273 8.89 53.93 17.04
C GLY A 273 8.44 54.13 15.57
N ARG A 274 7.14 53.88 15.36
CA ARG A 274 6.11 54.73 14.69
C ARG A 274 6.02 54.92 13.15
N SER A 275 4.77 54.70 12.70
CA SER A 275 3.98 55.46 11.69
C SER A 275 3.89 54.95 10.25
N GLN A 276 2.74 54.30 9.98
CA GLN A 276 1.82 54.45 8.84
C GLN A 276 2.34 55.17 7.59
N LEU A 277 2.45 54.42 6.48
CA LEU A 277 2.04 54.87 5.15
C LEU A 277 1.41 53.70 4.38
N LEU A 278 0.19 53.95 3.91
CA LEU A 278 -0.60 53.11 3.02
C LEU A 278 0.02 53.17 1.62
N THR A 279 0.47 52.04 1.09
CA THR A 279 0.44 51.75 -0.35
C THR A 279 0.23 50.26 -0.58
N SER A 280 -0.98 49.95 -1.04
CA SER A 280 -1.42 48.80 -1.81
C SER A 280 -0.35 47.83 -2.31
N SER A 281 -0.37 46.61 -1.79
CA SER A 281 -0.06 45.41 -2.59
C SER A 281 -0.94 44.26 -2.12
N ASN A 282 -1.83 43.83 -3.02
CA ASN A 282 -2.67 42.65 -2.89
C ASN A 282 -1.77 41.41 -2.72
N GLY A 283 -1.77 40.83 -1.52
CA GLY A 283 -1.30 39.47 -1.27
C GLY A 283 -2.47 38.67 -0.73
N PHE A 284 -3.37 38.27 -1.61
CA PHE A 284 -4.47 37.36 -1.27
C PHE A 284 -3.90 36.06 -0.70
N ASP A 285 -4.34 35.80 0.53
CA ASP A 285 -4.53 34.50 1.16
C ASP A 285 -4.79 33.41 0.12
N ARG A 286 -3.80 32.56 -0.17
CA ARG A 286 -4.01 31.33 -0.97
C ARG A 286 -4.59 30.27 -0.05
N SER A 287 -5.83 30.49 0.39
CA SER A 287 -6.74 29.41 0.68
C SER A 287 -6.91 28.60 -0.60
N LEU A 288 -6.65 27.29 -0.53
CA LEU A 288 -6.91 26.31 -1.56
C LEU A 288 -8.33 26.48 -2.12
N ARG A 289 -8.44 27.17 -3.25
CA ARG A 289 -9.64 27.18 -4.08
C ARG A 289 -9.35 26.29 -5.28
N SER A 290 -10.17 25.26 -5.44
CA SER A 290 -10.25 24.44 -6.64
C SER A 290 -10.35 25.35 -7.89
N PRO A 291 -9.51 25.15 -8.92
CA PRO A 291 -9.88 25.59 -10.25
C PRO A 291 -11.04 24.68 -10.72
N SER A 292 -12.08 25.25 -11.33
CA SER A 292 -13.33 24.58 -11.77
C SER A 292 -14.20 23.92 -10.68
N GLY A 293 -15.28 24.61 -10.29
CA GLY A 293 -16.33 24.09 -9.39
C GLY A 293 -17.34 23.17 -10.07
N ILE A 294 -16.88 22.17 -10.85
CA ILE A 294 -17.75 21.17 -11.49
C ILE A 294 -17.76 19.91 -10.61
N PRO A 295 -18.87 19.58 -9.93
CA PRO A 295 -18.96 18.39 -9.08
C PRO A 295 -18.57 17.08 -9.79
N GLU A 296 -18.87 16.98 -11.08
CA GLU A 296 -18.60 15.81 -11.93
C GLU A 296 -17.09 15.59 -12.15
N GLU A 297 -16.32 16.67 -12.29
CA GLU A 297 -14.87 16.64 -12.50
C GLU A 297 -14.15 16.03 -11.29
N SER A 298 -14.52 16.46 -10.08
CA SER A 298 -13.93 15.92 -8.85
C SER A 298 -14.23 14.43 -8.66
N GLU A 299 -15.39 13.95 -9.08
CA GLU A 299 -15.77 12.54 -8.95
C GLU A 299 -15.03 11.66 -9.94
N ILE A 300 -14.94 12.08 -11.21
CA ILE A 300 -14.22 11.30 -12.21
C ILE A 300 -12.71 11.25 -11.92
N VAL A 301 -12.14 12.35 -11.41
CA VAL A 301 -10.76 12.38 -10.90
C VAL A 301 -10.56 11.40 -9.75
N GLY A 302 -11.53 11.31 -8.82
CA GLY A 302 -11.51 10.32 -7.75
C GLY A 302 -11.49 8.87 -8.28
N VAL A 303 -12.23 8.58 -9.35
CA VAL A 303 -12.24 7.28 -10.02
C VAL A 303 -10.89 7.00 -10.68
N PHE A 304 -10.32 7.95 -11.42
CA PHE A 304 -9.00 7.78 -12.04
C PHE A 304 -7.91 7.53 -11.00
N ARG A 305 -7.92 8.26 -9.89
CA ARG A 305 -6.98 8.06 -8.79
C ARG A 305 -7.04 6.63 -8.24
N GLN A 306 -8.24 6.15 -7.91
CA GLN A 306 -8.41 4.79 -7.39
C GLN A 306 -7.98 3.74 -8.42
N GLN A 307 -8.29 3.95 -9.70
CA GLN A 307 -7.87 3.05 -10.77
C GLN A 307 -6.34 3.00 -10.91
N ILE A 308 -5.66 4.14 -10.82
CA ILE A 308 -4.19 4.21 -10.85
C ILE A 308 -3.57 3.48 -9.67
N ASP A 309 -4.11 3.68 -8.46
CA ASP A 309 -3.60 3.00 -7.26
C ASP A 309 -3.74 1.47 -7.37
N LEU A 310 -4.88 0.99 -7.88
CA LEU A 310 -5.13 -0.42 -8.15
C LEU A 310 -4.17 -0.99 -9.22
N ASP A 311 -3.92 -0.24 -10.29
CA ASP A 311 -3.03 -0.68 -11.37
C ASP A 311 -1.56 -0.68 -10.94
N ARG A 312 -1.15 0.22 -10.03
CA ARG A 312 0.18 0.22 -9.41
C ARG A 312 0.41 -1.03 -8.56
N ASP A 313 -0.57 -1.38 -7.72
CA ASP A 313 -0.49 -2.58 -6.86
C ASP A 313 -0.40 -3.85 -7.73
N LEU A 314 -1.20 -3.93 -8.79
CA LEU A 314 -1.19 -5.04 -9.74
C LEU A 314 0.14 -5.12 -10.52
N GLU A 315 0.65 -4.01 -11.05
CA GLU A 315 1.94 -3.99 -11.76
C GLU A 315 3.12 -4.30 -10.83
N SER A 316 3.05 -3.92 -9.55
CA SER A 316 4.04 -4.35 -8.57
C SER A 316 4.04 -5.87 -8.40
N ALA A 317 2.87 -6.48 -8.21
CA ALA A 317 2.77 -7.93 -8.04
C ALA A 317 3.22 -8.70 -9.30
N ARG A 318 2.90 -8.18 -10.50
CA ARG A 318 3.39 -8.75 -11.76
C ARG A 318 4.91 -8.68 -11.90
N ARG A 319 5.54 -7.58 -11.46
CA ARG A 319 7.01 -7.47 -11.41
C ARG A 319 7.63 -8.46 -10.42
N ASP A 320 7.02 -8.64 -9.26
CA ASP A 320 7.50 -9.61 -8.27
C ASP A 320 7.43 -11.05 -8.81
N LEU A 321 6.32 -11.41 -9.46
CA LEU A 321 6.17 -12.71 -10.14
C LEU A 321 7.18 -12.87 -11.29
N ALA A 322 7.46 -11.79 -12.02
CA ALA A 322 8.45 -11.79 -13.10
C ALA A 322 9.86 -12.12 -12.62
N LEU A 323 10.19 -11.83 -11.35
CA LEU A 323 11.51 -12.11 -10.77
C LEU A 323 11.70 -13.57 -10.34
N CYS A 324 10.62 -14.35 -10.18
CA CYS A 324 10.68 -15.75 -9.77
C CYS A 324 11.33 -16.64 -10.85
N PRO A 325 12.52 -17.24 -10.63
CA PRO A 325 13.24 -17.99 -11.68
C PRO A 325 12.49 -19.22 -12.21
N ASP A 326 11.65 -19.84 -11.38
CA ASP A 326 10.83 -21.01 -11.69
C ASP A 326 9.50 -20.66 -12.38
N PHE A 327 9.16 -19.37 -12.50
CA PHE A 327 7.92 -18.92 -13.15
C PHE A 327 8.07 -18.83 -14.68
N THR A 328 7.19 -19.52 -15.42
CA THR A 328 7.08 -19.40 -16.89
C THR A 328 5.61 -19.22 -17.30
N LEU A 329 5.36 -18.45 -18.37
CA LEU A 329 3.99 -18.17 -18.84
C LEU A 329 3.28 -19.42 -19.34
N ILE A 330 4.02 -20.30 -20.00
CA ILE A 330 3.48 -21.54 -20.57
C ILE A 330 3.09 -22.51 -19.45
N ASP A 331 3.95 -22.70 -18.45
CA ASP A 331 3.62 -23.55 -17.30
C ASP A 331 2.46 -22.96 -16.48
N ALA A 332 2.44 -21.63 -16.31
CA ALA A 332 1.35 -20.95 -15.65
C ALA A 332 0.04 -21.11 -16.41
N PHE A 333 0.03 -20.93 -17.74
CA PHE A 333 -1.17 -21.15 -18.54
C PHE A 333 -1.63 -22.62 -18.49
N ASN A 334 -0.70 -23.56 -18.57
CA ASN A 334 -0.99 -25.00 -18.49
C ASN A 334 -1.61 -25.41 -17.15
N LEU A 335 -1.34 -24.68 -16.07
CA LEU A 335 -2.01 -24.86 -14.78
C LEU A 335 -3.52 -24.59 -14.89
N PHE A 336 -3.91 -23.62 -15.72
CA PHE A 336 -5.30 -23.20 -15.93
C PHE A 336 -5.98 -23.95 -17.09
N ASP A 337 -5.25 -24.29 -18.16
CA ASP A 337 -5.76 -25.08 -19.29
C ASP A 337 -5.72 -26.59 -18.97
N LEU A 338 -6.60 -27.00 -18.06
CA LEU A 338 -6.70 -28.38 -17.54
C LEU A 338 -6.92 -29.40 -18.66
N ASN A 339 -7.69 -29.01 -19.68
CA ASN A 339 -8.03 -29.86 -20.81
C ASN A 339 -7.01 -29.78 -21.97
N ASN A 340 -6.06 -28.85 -21.90
CA ASN A 340 -5.01 -28.58 -22.89
C ASN A 340 -5.59 -28.27 -24.29
N VAL A 341 -6.66 -27.50 -24.31
CA VAL A 341 -7.40 -27.13 -25.53
C VAL A 341 -6.82 -25.86 -26.17
N GLY A 342 -5.96 -25.13 -25.45
CA GLY A 342 -5.35 -23.87 -25.87
C GLY A 342 -6.11 -22.63 -25.43
N TYR A 343 -7.15 -22.79 -24.61
CA TYR A 343 -7.89 -21.71 -23.97
C TYR A 343 -8.38 -22.13 -22.59
N VAL A 344 -8.60 -21.16 -21.72
CA VAL A 344 -9.11 -21.37 -20.35
C VAL A 344 -10.57 -20.90 -20.28
N THR A 345 -11.46 -21.78 -19.86
CA THR A 345 -12.86 -21.46 -19.57
C THR A 345 -13.02 -20.83 -18.19
N GLN A 346 -14.15 -20.14 -17.92
CA GLN A 346 -14.43 -19.60 -16.59
C GLN A 346 -14.41 -20.68 -15.49
N LEU A 347 -14.92 -21.88 -15.80
CA LEU A 347 -14.94 -22.99 -14.84
C LEU A 347 -13.53 -23.48 -14.51
N GLU A 348 -12.70 -23.71 -15.53
CA GLU A 348 -11.29 -24.10 -15.33
C GLU A 348 -10.52 -23.02 -14.57
N PHE A 349 -10.79 -21.76 -14.86
CA PHE A 349 -10.19 -20.64 -14.15
C PHE A 349 -10.58 -20.64 -12.67
N GLU A 350 -11.88 -20.77 -12.36
CA GLU A 350 -12.38 -20.88 -10.98
C GLU A 350 -11.77 -22.07 -10.22
N ASP A 351 -11.74 -23.26 -10.83
CA ASP A 351 -11.22 -24.48 -10.19
C ASP A 351 -9.72 -24.40 -9.92
N THR A 352 -8.98 -23.79 -10.84
CA THR A 352 -7.54 -23.56 -10.67
C THR A 352 -7.28 -22.54 -9.58
N LEU A 353 -8.06 -21.45 -9.53
CA LEU A 353 -7.97 -20.46 -8.45
C LEU A 353 -8.25 -21.09 -7.08
N ARG A 354 -9.25 -21.97 -6.95
CA ARG A 354 -9.52 -22.70 -5.70
C ARG A 354 -8.33 -23.56 -5.28
N SER A 355 -7.66 -24.20 -6.24
CA SER A 355 -6.45 -24.98 -5.98
C SER A 355 -5.28 -24.10 -5.50
N LEU A 356 -5.21 -22.86 -6.01
CA LEU A 356 -4.30 -21.80 -5.60
C LEU A 356 -4.71 -21.06 -4.31
N ARG A 357 -5.72 -21.57 -3.58
CA ARG A 357 -6.29 -20.99 -2.35
C ARG A 357 -6.89 -19.58 -2.56
N VAL A 358 -7.40 -19.33 -3.76
CA VAL A 358 -8.18 -18.15 -4.12
C VAL A 358 -9.62 -18.59 -4.35
N TYR A 359 -10.58 -18.00 -3.65
CA TYR A 359 -11.98 -18.42 -3.71
C TYR A 359 -12.83 -17.30 -4.32
N PRO A 360 -12.77 -17.10 -5.65
CA PRO A 360 -13.48 -16.01 -6.30
C PRO A 360 -14.98 -16.27 -6.34
N ILE A 361 -15.76 -15.20 -6.34
CA ILE A 361 -17.20 -15.24 -6.64
C ILE A 361 -17.37 -15.22 -8.16
N LYS A 362 -18.41 -15.91 -8.68
CA LYS A 362 -18.70 -16.01 -10.12
C LYS A 362 -18.73 -14.65 -10.84
N ASP A 363 -19.24 -13.62 -10.18
CA ASP A 363 -19.31 -12.27 -10.75
C ASP A 363 -17.91 -11.66 -10.98
N GLU A 364 -16.95 -11.92 -10.09
CA GLU A 364 -15.59 -11.39 -10.20
C GLU A 364 -14.87 -11.99 -11.40
N VAL A 365 -14.98 -13.31 -11.56
CA VAL A 365 -14.44 -14.02 -12.73
C VAL A 365 -15.12 -13.56 -14.01
N SER A 366 -16.43 -13.34 -13.97
CA SER A 366 -17.20 -12.83 -15.10
C SER A 366 -16.75 -11.43 -15.52
N LEU A 367 -16.49 -10.53 -14.56
CA LEU A 367 -15.95 -9.19 -14.83
C LEU A 367 -14.55 -9.27 -15.45
N LEU A 368 -13.67 -10.10 -14.89
CA LEU A 368 -12.33 -10.30 -15.42
C LEU A 368 -12.35 -10.82 -16.87
N PHE A 369 -13.17 -11.84 -17.14
CA PHE A 369 -13.31 -12.39 -18.49
C PHE A 369 -13.89 -11.37 -19.47
N LYS A 370 -14.83 -10.52 -19.05
CA LYS A 370 -15.33 -9.43 -19.90
C LYS A 370 -14.26 -8.39 -20.21
N HIS A 371 -13.32 -8.17 -19.28
CA HIS A 371 -12.22 -7.23 -19.49
C HIS A 371 -11.23 -7.76 -20.54
N TYR A 372 -10.78 -9.00 -20.38
CA TYR A 372 -9.68 -9.55 -21.19
C TYR A 372 -10.13 -10.38 -22.40
N SER A 373 -11.32 -10.97 -22.37
CA SER A 373 -11.88 -11.81 -23.43
C SER A 373 -13.14 -11.16 -24.02
N TYR A 374 -12.97 -10.31 -25.03
CA TYR A 374 -14.07 -9.58 -25.67
C TYR A 374 -15.04 -10.48 -26.46
N VAL A 375 -14.58 -11.62 -26.98
CA VAL A 375 -15.32 -12.37 -28.02
C VAL A 375 -15.88 -13.73 -27.54
N GLU A 376 -15.16 -14.51 -26.74
CA GLU A 376 -15.49 -15.96 -26.59
C GLU A 376 -15.78 -16.46 -25.17
N ARG A 377 -15.78 -15.60 -24.14
CA ARG A 377 -15.80 -16.03 -22.71
C ARG A 377 -14.74 -17.10 -22.40
N ARG A 378 -13.62 -17.04 -23.11
CA ARG A 378 -12.49 -17.96 -23.05
C ARG A 378 -11.23 -17.13 -23.06
N LEU A 379 -10.30 -17.41 -22.17
CA LEU A 379 -9.01 -16.74 -22.16
C LEU A 379 -8.05 -17.53 -23.06
N THR A 380 -7.60 -16.92 -24.14
CA THR A 380 -6.51 -17.47 -24.95
C THR A 380 -5.19 -17.35 -24.19
N PHE A 381 -4.14 -18.02 -24.67
CA PHE A 381 -2.78 -17.84 -24.12
C PHE A 381 -2.36 -16.36 -24.12
N THR A 382 -2.68 -15.62 -25.18
CA THR A 382 -2.39 -14.19 -25.29
C THR A 382 -3.12 -13.37 -24.23
N ASP A 383 -4.39 -13.68 -23.96
CA ASP A 383 -5.17 -12.96 -22.95
C ASP A 383 -4.68 -13.31 -21.54
N PHE A 384 -4.34 -14.57 -21.30
CA PHE A 384 -3.73 -14.98 -20.05
C PHE A 384 -2.38 -14.27 -19.83
N CYS A 385 -1.54 -14.14 -20.85
CA CYS A 385 -0.29 -13.37 -20.75
C CYS A 385 -0.57 -11.95 -20.28
N LYS A 386 -1.53 -11.23 -20.88
CA LYS A 386 -1.91 -9.87 -20.45
C LYS A 386 -2.33 -9.80 -18.97
N ILE A 387 -2.91 -10.86 -18.41
CA ILE A 387 -3.33 -10.92 -17.01
C ILE A 387 -2.13 -11.00 -16.06
N VAL A 388 -1.08 -11.75 -16.42
CA VAL A 388 0.02 -12.11 -15.51
C VAL A 388 1.34 -11.42 -15.80
N THR A 389 1.57 -10.93 -17.01
CA THR A 389 2.82 -10.24 -17.37
C THR A 389 2.77 -8.78 -16.97
N THR A 390 3.87 -8.27 -16.41
CA THR A 390 4.04 -6.82 -16.23
C THR A 390 4.21 -6.12 -17.57
N LYS A 391 3.77 -4.87 -17.62
CA LYS A 391 3.96 -3.98 -18.77
C LYS A 391 5.38 -3.40 -18.85
N ASP A 392 6.17 -3.54 -17.79
CA ASP A 392 7.57 -3.14 -17.81
C ASP A 392 8.39 -4.04 -18.75
N LEU A 393 8.93 -3.43 -19.81
CA LEU A 393 9.59 -4.15 -20.89
C LEU A 393 10.80 -4.97 -20.43
N GLU A 394 11.55 -4.50 -19.43
CA GLU A 394 12.74 -5.22 -18.96
C GLU A 394 12.35 -6.51 -18.21
N TYR A 395 11.32 -6.43 -17.37
CA TYR A 395 10.80 -7.59 -16.64
C TYR A 395 10.04 -8.54 -17.56
N ALA A 396 9.27 -8.02 -18.53
CA ALA A 396 8.57 -8.84 -19.51
C ALA A 396 9.55 -9.70 -20.33
N ARG A 397 10.72 -9.14 -20.69
CA ARG A 397 11.80 -9.88 -21.37
C ARG A 397 12.35 -11.03 -20.53
N LEU A 398 12.47 -10.86 -19.20
CA LEU A 398 12.94 -11.93 -18.32
C LEU A 398 12.03 -13.15 -18.40
N ILE A 399 10.71 -12.95 -18.36
CA ILE A 399 9.74 -14.04 -18.40
C ILE A 399 9.71 -14.70 -19.78
N ASN A 400 9.69 -13.89 -20.85
CA ASN A 400 9.57 -14.38 -22.22
C ASN A 400 10.75 -15.24 -22.68
N ASN A 401 11.92 -15.11 -22.03
CA ASN A 401 13.12 -15.88 -22.35
C ASN A 401 13.25 -17.20 -21.55
N ARG A 402 12.31 -17.50 -20.64
CA ARG A 402 12.38 -18.71 -19.82
C ARG A 402 11.86 -19.95 -20.56
N ILE A 403 12.50 -21.07 -20.29
CA ILE A 403 12.14 -22.37 -20.86
C ILE A 403 11.15 -23.05 -19.92
N PRO A 404 9.96 -23.46 -20.41
CA PRO A 404 8.97 -24.15 -19.58
C PRO A 404 9.44 -25.55 -19.18
N GLN A 405 9.01 -26.00 -18.01
CA GLN A 405 9.28 -27.36 -17.51
C GLN A 405 8.51 -28.42 -18.29
N ASN A 406 7.34 -28.07 -18.85
CA ASN A 406 6.49 -28.96 -19.64
C ASN A 406 6.07 -30.25 -18.88
N LEU A 407 5.75 -30.11 -17.60
CA LEU A 407 5.33 -31.24 -16.77
C LEU A 407 4.04 -31.90 -17.31
N PRO A 408 3.90 -33.24 -17.15
CA PRO A 408 2.68 -33.94 -17.54
C PRO A 408 1.51 -33.48 -16.68
N ARG A 409 0.28 -33.58 -17.21
CA ARG A 409 -0.93 -32.98 -16.60
C ARG A 409 -1.12 -33.29 -15.11
N TYR A 410 -0.85 -34.53 -14.70
CA TYR A 410 -1.03 -34.99 -13.32
C TYR A 410 0.00 -34.42 -12.33
N GLU A 411 1.08 -33.80 -12.80
CA GLU A 411 2.14 -33.17 -11.98
C GLU A 411 2.11 -31.64 -12.00
N ARG A 412 1.23 -31.02 -12.79
CA ARG A 412 1.20 -29.56 -12.97
C ARG A 412 0.99 -28.76 -11.68
N GLN A 413 0.35 -29.36 -10.67
CA GLN A 413 0.18 -28.76 -9.33
C GLN A 413 1.49 -28.64 -8.52
N ARG A 414 2.62 -29.11 -9.04
CA ARG A 414 3.95 -29.00 -8.42
C ARG A 414 4.93 -28.21 -9.29
N THR A 415 4.43 -27.50 -10.30
CA THR A 415 5.29 -26.83 -11.29
C THR A 415 6.08 -25.68 -10.67
N PHE A 416 5.47 -25.00 -9.69
CA PHE A 416 6.06 -23.85 -9.04
C PHE A 416 6.37 -24.15 -7.57
N SER A 417 7.39 -23.49 -7.05
CA SER A 417 7.60 -23.40 -5.61
C SER A 417 6.41 -22.73 -4.93
N LEU A 418 6.18 -23.03 -3.65
CA LEU A 418 5.09 -22.43 -2.88
C LEU A 418 5.15 -20.90 -2.86
N SER A 419 6.34 -20.31 -2.85
CA SER A 419 6.54 -18.85 -2.95
C SER A 419 6.03 -18.29 -4.28
N THR A 420 6.34 -18.98 -5.39
CA THR A 420 5.91 -18.58 -6.74
C THR A 420 4.41 -18.79 -6.92
N GLU A 421 3.85 -19.87 -6.38
CA GLU A 421 2.40 -20.07 -6.33
C GLU A 421 1.70 -18.95 -5.56
N ASN A 422 2.21 -18.57 -4.38
CA ASN A 422 1.63 -17.48 -3.59
C ASN A 422 1.64 -16.14 -4.33
N LEU A 423 2.71 -15.83 -5.07
CA LEU A 423 2.80 -14.63 -5.91
C LEU A 423 1.83 -14.70 -7.11
N LEU A 424 1.70 -15.86 -7.76
CA LEU A 424 0.71 -16.07 -8.82
C LEU A 424 -0.71 -15.90 -8.27
N SER A 425 -1.02 -16.48 -7.11
CA SER A 425 -2.29 -16.29 -6.40
C SER A 425 -2.54 -14.82 -6.09
N ARG A 426 -1.52 -14.06 -5.69
CA ARG A 426 -1.65 -12.61 -5.43
C ARG A 426 -1.96 -11.84 -6.71
N VAL A 427 -1.26 -12.11 -7.82
CA VAL A 427 -1.55 -11.50 -9.12
C VAL A 427 -2.99 -11.80 -9.56
N MET A 428 -3.46 -13.03 -9.37
CA MET A 428 -4.84 -13.41 -9.69
C MET A 428 -5.86 -12.69 -8.81
N LYS A 429 -5.62 -12.62 -7.49
CA LYS A 429 -6.46 -11.87 -6.54
C LYS A 429 -6.56 -10.40 -6.93
N LEU A 430 -5.42 -9.75 -7.18
CA LEU A 430 -5.37 -8.33 -7.56
C LEU A 430 -6.10 -8.05 -8.88
N ASN A 431 -5.99 -8.93 -9.87
CA ASN A 431 -6.77 -8.78 -11.11
C ASN A 431 -8.28 -8.81 -10.86
N LEU A 432 -8.75 -9.71 -9.98
CA LEU A 432 -10.17 -9.79 -9.61
C LEU A 432 -10.60 -8.58 -8.79
N GLU A 433 -9.79 -8.17 -7.80
CA GLU A 433 -10.01 -6.98 -6.97
C GLU A 433 -10.11 -5.72 -7.84
N ASN A 434 -9.19 -5.52 -8.80
CA ASN A 434 -9.19 -4.37 -9.70
C ASN A 434 -10.50 -4.27 -10.49
N GLU A 435 -10.99 -5.37 -11.05
CA GLU A 435 -12.25 -5.36 -11.81
C GLU A 435 -13.48 -5.22 -10.91
N THR A 436 -13.46 -5.79 -9.71
CA THR A 436 -14.55 -5.63 -8.72
C THR A 436 -14.64 -4.20 -8.20
N VAL A 437 -13.51 -3.57 -7.87
CA VAL A 437 -13.49 -2.17 -7.41
C VAL A 437 -13.86 -1.23 -8.54
N ALA A 438 -13.33 -1.43 -9.76
CA ALA A 438 -13.74 -0.66 -10.92
C ALA A 438 -15.24 -0.78 -11.19
N GLU A 439 -15.83 -1.96 -11.05
CA GLU A 439 -17.28 -2.14 -11.17
C GLU A 439 -18.06 -1.44 -10.06
N SER A 440 -17.56 -1.47 -8.82
CA SER A 440 -18.17 -0.73 -7.70
C SER A 440 -18.13 0.79 -7.96
N LEU A 441 -17.05 1.31 -8.56
CA LEU A 441 -16.93 2.72 -8.94
C LEU A 441 -17.90 3.09 -10.06
N ARG A 442 -18.00 2.27 -11.12
CA ARG A 442 -18.99 2.45 -12.19
C ARG A 442 -20.42 2.49 -11.63
N GLN A 443 -20.76 1.58 -10.72
CA GLN A 443 -22.08 1.55 -10.08
C GLN A 443 -22.31 2.76 -9.16
N LYS A 444 -21.27 3.24 -8.47
CA LYS A 444 -21.35 4.45 -7.63
C LYS A 444 -21.64 5.69 -8.49
N LEU A 445 -20.96 5.83 -9.63
CA LEU A 445 -21.21 6.92 -10.57
C LEU A 445 -22.65 6.86 -11.12
N GLU A 446 -23.13 5.68 -11.52
CA GLU A 446 -24.48 5.48 -12.04
C GLU A 446 -25.59 5.81 -11.02
N ARG A 447 -25.35 5.55 -9.73
CA ARG A 447 -26.32 5.80 -8.65
C ARG A 447 -26.41 7.27 -8.26
N ARG A 448 -25.41 8.09 -8.61
CA ARG A 448 -25.40 9.48 -8.18
C ARG A 448 -26.46 10.28 -8.94
N PRO A 449 -27.41 10.90 -8.23
CA PRO A 449 -28.35 11.80 -8.88
C PRO A 449 -27.56 12.96 -9.50
N LEU A 450 -27.91 13.32 -10.74
CA LEU A 450 -27.32 14.41 -11.51
C LEU A 450 -25.89 14.17 -12.06
N PHE A 451 -25.27 13.01 -11.80
CA PHE A 451 -23.98 12.73 -12.44
C PHE A 451 -24.18 12.53 -13.96
N SER A 452 -23.64 13.47 -14.74
CA SER A 452 -23.65 13.42 -16.20
C SER A 452 -22.32 12.88 -16.70
N LYS A 453 -22.34 11.70 -17.34
CA LYS A 453 -21.15 11.14 -17.99
C LYS A 453 -20.64 12.03 -19.13
N THR A 454 -21.56 12.75 -19.79
CA THR A 454 -21.22 13.74 -20.82
C THR A 454 -20.43 14.90 -20.21
N ASP A 455 -20.88 15.43 -19.08
CA ASP A 455 -20.24 16.59 -18.44
C ASP A 455 -18.90 16.17 -17.82
N ALA A 456 -18.83 14.95 -17.27
CA ALA A 456 -17.58 14.35 -16.84
C ALA A 456 -16.57 14.26 -18.01
N PHE A 457 -16.97 13.74 -19.18
CA PHE A 457 -16.09 13.70 -20.35
C PHE A 457 -15.64 15.11 -20.78
N GLN A 458 -16.57 16.06 -20.89
CA GLN A 458 -16.28 17.45 -21.27
C GLN A 458 -15.41 18.21 -20.26
N SER A 459 -15.41 17.78 -18.98
CA SER A 459 -14.50 18.34 -17.98
C SER A 459 -13.05 17.90 -18.20
N VAL A 460 -12.83 16.74 -18.83
CA VAL A 460 -11.50 16.22 -19.16
C VAL A 460 -11.02 16.71 -20.54
N ASP A 461 -11.90 16.69 -21.54
CA ASP A 461 -11.66 17.19 -22.91
C ASP A 461 -11.64 18.74 -22.92
N ARG A 462 -10.46 19.31 -22.63
CA ARG A 462 -10.30 20.75 -22.36
C ARG A 462 -10.39 21.58 -23.61
N ASP A 463 -9.86 21.06 -24.72
CA ASP A 463 -9.90 21.74 -26.01
C ASP A 463 -11.21 21.47 -26.78
N ARG A 464 -12.06 20.57 -26.27
CA ARG A 464 -13.38 20.19 -26.80
C ARG A 464 -13.29 19.60 -28.20
N ASN A 465 -12.21 18.87 -28.48
CA ASN A 465 -11.98 18.24 -29.77
C ASN A 465 -12.75 16.91 -29.91
N GLY A 466 -13.40 16.43 -28.85
CA GLY A 466 -14.17 15.18 -28.81
C GLY A 466 -13.38 13.94 -28.40
N TYR A 467 -12.11 14.11 -28.00
CA TYR A 467 -11.20 13.06 -27.59
C TYR A 467 -10.42 13.50 -26.35
N ILE A 468 -10.14 12.56 -25.44
CA ILE A 468 -9.22 12.80 -24.33
C ILE A 468 -7.84 12.28 -24.69
N THR A 469 -6.85 13.16 -24.69
CA THR A 469 -5.46 12.84 -24.97
C THR A 469 -4.69 12.48 -23.70
N PHE A 470 -3.51 11.85 -23.88
CA PHE A 470 -2.57 11.58 -22.79
C PHE A 470 -2.30 12.83 -21.92
N ASN A 471 -2.02 13.97 -22.55
CA ASN A 471 -1.69 15.21 -21.86
C ASN A 471 -2.90 15.75 -21.07
N GLU A 472 -4.12 15.54 -21.54
CA GLU A 472 -5.32 15.99 -20.84
C GLU A 472 -5.58 15.17 -19.57
N PHE A 473 -5.38 13.85 -19.60
CA PHE A 473 -5.38 13.05 -18.38
C PHE A 473 -4.32 13.52 -17.38
N GLU A 474 -3.08 13.70 -17.86
CA GLU A 474 -1.97 14.13 -17.00
C GLU A 474 -2.25 15.49 -16.36
N ASN A 475 -2.66 16.48 -17.16
CA ASN A 475 -2.96 17.83 -16.68
C ASN A 475 -4.14 17.85 -15.70
N LEU A 476 -5.20 17.09 -15.99
CA LEU A 476 -6.36 16.99 -15.09
C LEU A 476 -5.96 16.45 -13.71
N LEU A 477 -5.18 15.37 -13.68
CA LEU A 477 -4.73 14.76 -12.43
C LEU A 477 -3.81 15.72 -11.65
N GLN A 478 -2.90 16.41 -12.34
CA GLN A 478 -2.01 17.40 -11.73
C GLN A 478 -2.77 18.60 -11.15
N ASP A 479 -3.82 19.09 -11.81
CA ASP A 479 -4.62 20.22 -11.32
C ASP A 479 -5.37 19.90 -10.01
N TYR A 480 -5.65 18.62 -9.75
CA TYR A 480 -6.18 18.12 -8.49
C TYR A 480 -5.09 17.72 -7.48
N GLY A 481 -3.82 18.04 -7.74
CA GLY A 481 -2.69 17.74 -6.88
C GLY A 481 -2.31 16.26 -6.84
N ILE A 482 -2.76 15.47 -7.82
CA ILE A 482 -2.44 14.05 -7.94
C ILE A 482 -1.24 13.92 -8.87
N TYR A 483 -0.06 13.70 -8.27
CA TYR A 483 1.17 13.50 -9.01
C TYR A 483 1.25 12.06 -9.52
N VAL A 484 1.20 11.92 -10.84
CA VAL A 484 1.23 10.64 -11.55
C VAL A 484 2.50 10.54 -12.39
N SER A 485 3.04 9.34 -12.50
CA SER A 485 4.13 9.06 -13.42
C SER A 485 3.57 8.86 -14.84
N ARG A 486 4.43 9.03 -15.85
CA ARG A 486 4.07 8.73 -17.24
C ARG A 486 3.48 7.32 -17.40
N LYS A 487 4.06 6.32 -16.71
CA LYS A 487 3.56 4.93 -16.73
C LYS A 487 2.14 4.80 -16.18
N ASP A 488 1.79 5.61 -15.18
CA ASP A 488 0.43 5.59 -14.61
C ASP A 488 -0.60 6.08 -15.63
N VAL A 489 -0.28 7.15 -16.35
CA VAL A 489 -1.17 7.69 -17.40
C VAL A 489 -1.21 6.75 -18.61
N GLU A 490 -0.08 6.12 -19.00
CA GLU A 490 -0.05 5.09 -20.05
C GLU A 490 -0.94 3.89 -19.67
N ASN A 491 -0.91 3.47 -18.40
CA ASN A 491 -1.78 2.40 -17.89
C ASN A 491 -3.26 2.78 -17.92
N LEU A 492 -3.58 4.02 -17.54
CA LEU A 492 -4.93 4.54 -17.61
C LEU A 492 -5.41 4.62 -19.06
N MET A 493 -4.57 5.12 -19.97
CA MET A 493 -4.86 5.16 -21.41
C MET A 493 -5.17 3.76 -21.94
N GLU A 494 -4.34 2.75 -21.68
CA GLU A 494 -4.58 1.38 -22.17
C GLU A 494 -5.90 0.78 -21.66
N ARG A 495 -6.40 1.25 -20.51
CA ARG A 495 -7.70 0.83 -20.00
C ARG A 495 -8.85 1.46 -20.80
N TYR A 496 -8.73 2.73 -21.18
CA TYR A 496 -9.78 3.52 -21.82
C TYR A 496 -9.73 3.47 -23.36
N ASP A 497 -8.56 3.63 -23.96
CA ASP A 497 -8.28 3.58 -25.40
C ASP A 497 -8.28 2.12 -25.88
N LYS A 498 -9.40 1.68 -26.46
CA LYS A 498 -9.61 0.28 -26.87
C LYS A 498 -9.11 0.01 -28.27
N ASP A 499 -9.20 0.98 -29.16
CA ASP A 499 -8.73 0.85 -30.53
C ASP A 499 -7.23 1.17 -30.69
N LYS A 500 -6.61 1.70 -29.63
CA LYS A 500 -5.17 2.02 -29.52
C LYS A 500 -4.73 3.10 -30.49
N ASP A 501 -5.61 4.07 -30.78
CA ASP A 501 -5.27 5.20 -31.63
C ASP A 501 -4.52 6.34 -30.89
N GLY A 502 -4.31 6.19 -29.57
CA GLY A 502 -3.57 7.10 -28.71
C GLY A 502 -4.40 8.19 -28.06
N ARG A 503 -5.73 8.12 -28.18
CA ARG A 503 -6.70 9.09 -27.63
C ARG A 503 -8.00 8.37 -27.29
N VAL A 504 -8.74 8.88 -26.32
CA VAL A 504 -9.97 8.23 -25.84
C VAL A 504 -11.18 8.96 -26.41
N SER A 505 -11.93 8.29 -27.26
CA SER A 505 -13.21 8.80 -27.78
C SER A 505 -14.29 8.84 -26.70
N TYR A 506 -15.31 9.68 -26.89
CA TYR A 506 -16.48 9.71 -26.00
C TYR A 506 -17.14 8.34 -25.82
N SER A 507 -17.24 7.55 -26.89
CA SER A 507 -17.78 6.19 -26.86
C SER A 507 -16.96 5.25 -25.98
N GLU A 508 -15.64 5.32 -26.05
CA GLU A 508 -14.74 4.49 -25.23
C GLU A 508 -14.80 4.89 -23.77
N PHE A 509 -14.77 6.19 -23.49
CA PHE A 509 -14.96 6.72 -22.15
C PHE A 509 -16.27 6.24 -21.54
N LEU A 510 -17.39 6.39 -22.27
CA LEU A 510 -18.71 5.93 -21.83
C LEU A 510 -18.74 4.43 -21.53
N ASN A 511 -18.16 3.63 -22.43
CA ASN A 511 -18.12 2.18 -22.27
C ASN A 511 -17.34 1.78 -21.00
N GLU A 512 -16.28 2.51 -20.64
CA GLU A 512 -15.50 2.20 -19.45
C GLU A 512 -16.07 2.74 -18.13
N VAL A 513 -16.85 3.82 -18.15
CA VAL A 513 -17.50 4.36 -16.94
C VAL A 513 -18.91 3.81 -16.69
N THR A 514 -19.46 3.01 -17.62
CA THR A 514 -20.76 2.36 -17.46
C THR A 514 -20.65 1.01 -16.73
N PRO A 515 -21.59 0.66 -15.82
CA PRO A 515 -21.57 -0.63 -15.14
C PRO A 515 -21.61 -1.83 -16.10
N LYS A 516 -20.73 -2.81 -15.86
CA LYS A 516 -20.61 -4.03 -16.69
C LYS A 516 -21.37 -5.23 -16.11
N SER A 517 -21.96 -5.09 -14.93
CA SER A 517 -22.76 -6.12 -14.26
C SER A 517 -24.12 -5.60 -13.78
N PRO A 518 -25.11 -6.49 -13.53
CA PRO A 518 -26.39 -6.10 -12.94
C PRO A 518 -26.20 -5.44 -11.58
N ARG A 519 -27.14 -4.57 -11.21
CA ARG A 519 -27.11 -3.86 -9.92
C ARG A 519 -27.06 -4.87 -8.77
N LYS A 520 -26.02 -4.79 -7.95
CA LYS A 520 -25.99 -5.48 -6.64
C LYS A 520 -26.81 -4.64 -5.65
N TYR A 521 -27.82 -5.27 -5.06
CA TYR A 521 -28.84 -4.66 -4.20
C TYR A 521 -28.25 -3.87 -3.03
#